data_AF-K5CRB2-F1
#
_entry.id   AF-K5CRB2-F1
#
_cell.length_a   1.000
_cell.length_b   1.000
_cell.length_c   1.000
_cell.angle_alpha   90.00
_cell.angle_beta   90.00
_cell.angle_gamma   90.00
#
_symmetry.space_group_name_H-M   'P 1'
#
loop_
_entity.id
_entity.type
_entity.pdbx_description
1 polymer ?
#
loop_
_entity_poly.entity_id
_entity_poly.type
_entity_poly.pdbx_seq_one_letter_code
_entity_poly.pdbx_strand_id
1 'polypeptide(L)'
;MIERLNQLSLYDFIELSCGDCSVLLSPDEDINEMELKKRSSDLIIEYKKITNPSGLKSVLVDREDMIKERARVLLFKVCISLIAIDAYEDVRETLALLSYDTKSMSDEQVKSKVEELLRSALFEQKRSDDMRSDEKKEKATPEQIRSSFDAEIAFLMTFFKMNIDVRNINAAVYANIVHQADVEISMKKKRT
;
A
#
# COMPACT_ATOMS: atom_id res chain seq x y z
N MET A 1 13.44 -10.50 18.72
CA MET A 1 12.36 -9.95 17.89
C MET A 1 12.14 -10.88 16.73
N ILE A 2 10.89 -11.18 16.37
CA ILE A 2 10.62 -11.99 15.18
C ILE A 2 10.88 -11.17 13.91
N GLU A 3 11.66 -11.77 13.01
CA GLU A 3 12.23 -11.08 11.87
C GLU A 3 11.78 -11.60 10.50
N ARG A 4 11.24 -12.80 10.46
CA ARG A 4 10.93 -13.49 9.21
C ARG A 4 9.59 -14.21 9.35
N LEU A 5 8.83 -14.27 8.27
CA LEU A 5 7.54 -14.98 8.24
C LEU A 5 7.65 -16.46 8.63
N ASN A 6 8.77 -17.12 8.36
CA ASN A 6 8.97 -18.53 8.70
C ASN A 6 9.15 -18.77 10.20
N GLN A 7 9.34 -17.71 11.00
CA GLN A 7 9.42 -17.77 12.46
C GLN A 7 8.04 -17.58 13.13
N LEU A 8 7.03 -17.13 12.39
CA LEU A 8 5.66 -17.00 12.88
C LEU A 8 4.87 -18.27 12.60
N SER A 9 4.13 -18.74 13.60
CA SER A 9 3.02 -19.63 13.33
C SER A 9 1.95 -18.89 12.53
N LEU A 10 1.11 -19.62 11.81
CA LEU A 10 -0.04 -19.02 11.13
C LEU A 10 -0.98 -18.33 12.13
N TYR A 11 -1.15 -18.92 13.32
CA TYR A 11 -1.91 -18.31 14.41
C TYR A 11 -1.37 -16.93 14.80
N ASP A 12 -0.07 -16.83 15.08
CA ASP A 12 0.55 -15.55 15.47
C ASP A 12 0.48 -14.53 14.33
N PHE A 13 0.57 -14.97 13.08
CA PHE A 13 0.39 -14.10 11.92
C PHE A 13 -1.05 -13.58 11.77
N ILE A 14 -2.06 -14.39 12.12
CA ILE A 14 -3.46 -13.95 12.12
C ILE A 14 -3.68 -12.89 13.20
N GLU A 15 -3.14 -13.09 14.40
CA GLU A 15 -3.21 -12.10 15.48
C GLU A 15 -2.45 -10.82 15.12
N LEU A 16 -1.28 -10.94 14.47
CA LEU A 16 -0.54 -9.81 13.90
C LEU A 16 -1.40 -9.03 12.89
N SER A 17 -2.12 -9.75 12.03
CA SER A 17 -3.04 -9.16 11.04
C SER A 17 -4.24 -8.48 11.69
N CYS A 18 -4.67 -8.95 12.86
CA CYS A 18 -5.69 -8.30 13.69
C CYS A 18 -5.19 -7.04 14.40
N GLY A 19 -3.88 -6.77 14.37
CA GLY A 19 -3.25 -5.59 14.97
C GLY A 19 -2.50 -5.88 16.27
N ASP A 20 -2.46 -7.14 16.73
CA ASP A 20 -1.68 -7.52 17.90
C ASP A 20 -0.19 -7.66 17.52
N CYS A 21 0.59 -6.62 17.76
CA CYS A 21 2.03 -6.64 17.49
C CYS A 21 2.85 -7.31 18.59
N SER A 22 2.24 -7.66 19.74
CA SER A 22 2.96 -8.30 20.86
C SER A 22 3.51 -9.67 20.48
N VAL A 23 2.88 -10.34 19.51
CA VAL A 23 3.31 -11.64 18.97
C VAL A 23 4.70 -11.61 18.31
N LEU A 24 5.24 -10.42 18.01
CA LEU A 24 6.59 -10.27 17.46
C LEU A 24 7.68 -10.16 18.54
N LEU A 25 7.29 -9.93 19.79
CA LEU A 25 8.22 -9.70 20.90
C LEU A 25 8.61 -11.02 21.56
N SER A 26 9.86 -11.09 22.00
CA SER A 26 10.26 -12.12 22.96
C SER A 26 9.86 -11.70 24.39
N PRO A 27 9.71 -12.64 25.34
CA PRO A 27 9.18 -12.36 26.69
C PRO A 27 9.88 -11.22 27.47
N ASP A 28 11.14 -10.91 27.15
CA ASP A 28 11.97 -9.93 27.85
C ASP A 28 12.45 -8.78 26.93
N GLU A 29 11.76 -8.54 25.81
CA GLU A 29 12.23 -7.63 24.77
C GLU A 29 11.35 -6.37 24.67
N ASP A 30 11.87 -5.24 25.17
CA ASP A 30 11.25 -3.92 24.99
C ASP A 30 11.84 -3.23 23.76
N ILE A 31 11.01 -3.08 22.72
CA ILE A 31 11.38 -2.46 21.45
C ILE A 31 10.54 -1.21 21.24
N ASN A 32 11.12 -0.19 20.60
CA ASN A 32 10.41 1.01 20.19
C ASN A 32 9.14 0.65 19.39
N GLU A 33 7.99 1.20 19.79
CA GLU A 33 6.68 1.00 19.15
C GLU A 33 6.72 1.31 17.64
N MET A 34 7.52 2.30 17.22
CA MET A 34 7.67 2.65 15.81
C MET A 34 8.33 1.54 15.00
N GLU A 35 9.37 0.92 15.57
CA GLU A 35 10.10 -0.18 14.95
C GLU A 35 9.26 -1.45 14.92
N LEU A 36 8.49 -1.70 15.98
CA LEU A 36 7.53 -2.79 16.05
C LEU A 36 6.43 -2.67 14.98
N LYS A 37 5.83 -1.49 14.83
CA LYS A 37 4.82 -1.20 13.78
C LYS A 37 5.38 -1.34 12.38
N LYS A 38 6.61 -0.86 12.16
CA LYS A 38 7.32 -1.04 10.89
C LYS A 38 7.50 -2.53 10.59
N ARG A 39 7.93 -3.31 11.58
CA ARG A 39 8.13 -4.75 11.41
C ARG A 39 6.87 -5.52 11.08
N SER A 40 5.79 -5.23 11.80
CA SER A 40 4.47 -5.79 11.53
C SER A 40 4.06 -5.50 10.08
N SER A 41 4.23 -4.26 9.62
CA SER A 41 3.93 -3.86 8.25
C SER A 41 4.77 -4.63 7.23
N ASP A 42 6.08 -4.77 7.47
CA ASP A 42 6.99 -5.48 6.57
C ASP A 42 6.62 -6.96 6.43
N LEU A 43 6.27 -7.64 7.53
CA LEU A 43 5.86 -9.04 7.52
C LEU A 43 4.51 -9.24 6.81
N ILE A 44 3.54 -8.34 7.01
CA ILE A 44 2.26 -8.38 6.29
C ILE A 44 2.47 -8.18 4.79
N ILE A 45 3.36 -7.27 4.39
CA ILE A 45 3.71 -7.05 2.98
C ILE A 45 4.40 -8.28 2.39
N GLU A 46 5.34 -8.89 3.12
CA GLU A 46 6.03 -10.10 2.70
C GLU A 46 5.05 -11.25 2.47
N TYR A 47 4.04 -11.41 3.33
CA TYR A 47 3.01 -12.44 3.18
C TYR A 47 2.16 -12.19 1.92
N LYS A 48 1.69 -10.95 1.74
CA LYS A 48 0.89 -10.55 0.57
C LYS A 48 1.66 -10.69 -0.73
N LYS A 49 2.98 -10.49 -0.70
CA LYS A 49 3.84 -10.67 -1.88
C LYS A 49 3.83 -12.12 -2.37
N ILE A 50 3.68 -13.09 -1.46
CA ILE A 50 3.56 -14.51 -1.80
C ILE A 50 2.13 -14.84 -2.23
N THR A 51 1.14 -14.49 -1.40
CA THR A 51 -0.25 -14.94 -1.62
C THR A 51 -0.97 -14.21 -2.76
N ASN A 52 -0.71 -12.92 -2.96
CA ASN A 52 -1.38 -12.10 -3.96
C ASN A 52 -0.47 -10.99 -4.51
N PRO A 53 0.56 -11.35 -5.31
CA PRO A 53 1.52 -10.38 -5.84
C PRO A 53 0.88 -9.33 -6.77
N SER A 54 -0.13 -9.72 -7.55
CA SER A 54 -0.84 -8.82 -8.47
C SER A 54 -1.69 -7.80 -7.71
N GLY A 55 -2.43 -8.23 -6.69
CA GLY A 55 -3.21 -7.36 -5.82
C GLY A 55 -2.33 -6.40 -5.03
N LEU A 56 -1.20 -6.87 -4.48
CA LEU A 56 -0.22 -6.01 -3.81
C LEU A 56 0.35 -4.94 -4.78
N LYS A 57 0.69 -5.33 -6.02
CA LYS A 57 1.20 -4.40 -7.02
C LYS A 57 0.17 -3.31 -7.35
N SER A 58 -1.11 -3.67 -7.49
CA SER A 58 -2.19 -2.69 -7.71
C SER A 58 -2.24 -1.66 -6.58
N VAL A 59 -2.31 -2.12 -5.33
CA VAL A 59 -2.35 -1.24 -4.15
C VAL A 59 -1.13 -0.33 -4.07
N LEU A 60 0.06 -0.82 -4.44
CA LEU A 60 1.28 -0.02 -4.47
C LEU A 60 1.23 1.07 -5.55
N VAL A 61 0.76 0.74 -6.76
CA VAL A 61 0.57 1.71 -7.84
C VAL A 61 -0.45 2.78 -7.43
N ASP A 62 -1.59 2.38 -6.85
CA ASP A 62 -2.62 3.32 -6.39
C ASP A 62 -2.07 4.29 -5.32
N ARG A 63 -1.24 3.79 -4.41
CA ARG A 63 -0.55 4.63 -3.42
C ARG A 63 0.51 5.53 -4.05
N GLU A 64 1.27 5.02 -5.00
CA GLU A 64 2.27 5.80 -5.73
C GLU A 64 1.60 7.00 -6.44
N ASP A 65 0.49 6.75 -7.13
CA ASP A 65 -0.26 7.79 -7.84
C ASP A 65 -0.86 8.81 -6.87
N MET A 66 -1.42 8.37 -5.74
CA MET A 66 -1.85 9.27 -4.66
C MET A 66 -0.72 10.20 -4.17
N ILE A 67 0.49 9.65 -3.98
CA ILE A 67 1.66 10.43 -3.55
C ILE A 67 2.06 11.42 -4.65
N LYS A 68 2.08 11.02 -5.92
CA LYS A 68 2.37 11.92 -7.05
C LYS A 68 1.37 13.08 -7.15
N GLU A 69 0.07 12.79 -7.02
CA GLU A 69 -0.99 13.82 -7.01
C GLU A 69 -0.74 14.84 -5.88
N ARG A 70 -0.47 14.36 -4.66
CA ARG A 70 -0.18 15.23 -3.50
C ARG A 70 1.11 16.04 -3.68
N ALA A 71 2.15 15.41 -4.20
CA ALA A 71 3.43 16.07 -4.47
C ALA A 71 3.27 17.21 -5.49
N ARG A 72 2.50 16.99 -6.57
CA ARG A 72 2.19 18.02 -7.57
C ARG A 72 1.45 19.21 -6.95
N VAL A 73 0.41 18.96 -6.15
CA VAL A 73 -0.32 20.04 -5.45
C VAL A 73 0.60 20.84 -4.55
N LEU A 74 1.46 20.18 -3.77
CA LEU A 74 2.41 20.86 -2.89
C LEU A 74 3.40 21.70 -3.70
N LEU A 75 3.96 21.12 -4.77
CA LEU A 75 4.91 21.79 -5.65
C LEU A 75 4.33 23.07 -6.25
N PHE A 76 3.10 23.02 -6.79
CA PHE A 76 2.47 24.21 -7.35
C PHE A 76 2.15 25.27 -6.29
N LYS A 77 1.80 24.87 -5.05
CA LYS A 77 1.66 25.82 -3.94
C LYS A 77 2.99 26.50 -3.58
N VAL A 78 4.10 25.77 -3.63
CA VAL A 78 5.44 26.35 -3.47
C VAL A 78 5.73 27.34 -4.60
N CYS A 79 5.42 26.99 -5.87
CA CYS A 79 5.58 27.92 -7.00
C CYS A 79 4.77 29.22 -6.82
N ILE A 80 3.53 29.15 -6.33
CA ILE A 80 2.73 30.35 -6.00
C ILE A 80 3.41 31.20 -4.91
N SER A 81 4.03 30.55 -3.92
CA SER A 81 4.75 31.24 -2.84
C SER A 81 6.03 31.91 -3.36
N LEU A 82 6.74 31.28 -4.30
CA LEU A 82 7.90 31.85 -4.98
C LEU A 82 7.52 33.04 -5.87
N ILE A 83 6.39 32.94 -6.59
CA ILE A 83 5.84 34.07 -7.36
C ILE A 83 5.54 35.28 -6.45
N ALA A 84 5.04 35.04 -5.23
CA ALA A 84 4.73 36.11 -4.28
C ALA A 84 5.96 36.89 -3.77
N ILE A 85 7.17 36.33 -3.93
CA ILE A 85 8.45 36.99 -3.63
C ILE A 85 9.24 37.34 -4.91
N ASP A 86 8.56 37.36 -6.07
CA ASP A 86 9.11 37.66 -7.39
C ASP A 86 10.25 36.74 -7.85
N ALA A 87 10.33 35.51 -7.31
CA ALA A 87 11.32 34.51 -7.68
C ALA A 87 10.90 33.69 -8.93
N TYR A 88 10.72 34.37 -10.07
CA TYR A 88 10.20 33.75 -11.29
C TYR A 88 11.17 32.76 -11.96
N GLU A 89 12.48 32.98 -11.85
CA GLU A 89 13.48 32.05 -12.40
C GLU A 89 13.43 30.68 -11.73
N ASP A 90 13.36 30.64 -10.39
CA ASP A 90 13.23 29.38 -9.62
C ASP A 90 11.95 28.63 -10.00
N VAL A 91 10.87 29.36 -10.28
CA VAL A 91 9.60 28.78 -10.73
C VAL A 91 9.73 28.18 -12.13
N ARG A 92 10.41 28.87 -13.06
CA ARG A 92 10.66 28.37 -14.42
C ARG A 92 11.54 27.13 -14.40
N GLU A 93 12.58 27.10 -13.56
CA GLU A 93 13.41 25.92 -13.35
C GLU A 93 12.60 24.74 -12.80
N THR A 94 11.77 24.99 -11.78
CA THR A 94 10.89 23.98 -11.19
C THR A 94 9.90 23.41 -12.21
N LEU A 95 9.31 24.26 -13.05
CA LEU A 95 8.40 23.84 -14.12
C LEU A 95 9.12 23.08 -15.24
N ALA A 96 10.37 23.44 -15.55
CA ALA A 96 11.19 22.72 -16.51
C ALA A 96 11.50 21.29 -16.05
N LEU A 97 11.72 21.06 -14.74
CA LEU A 97 11.87 19.70 -14.16
C LEU A 97 10.62 18.83 -14.37
N LEU A 98 9.44 19.46 -14.44
CA LEU A 98 8.17 18.80 -14.76
C LEU A 98 7.89 18.72 -16.27
N SER A 99 8.87 19.06 -17.11
CA SER A 99 8.76 19.10 -18.57
C SER A 99 7.76 20.13 -19.11
N TYR A 100 7.47 21.21 -18.36
CA TYR A 100 6.73 22.35 -18.88
C TYR A 100 7.69 23.39 -19.45
N ASP A 101 7.53 23.71 -20.75
CA ASP A 101 8.29 24.79 -21.36
C ASP A 101 7.66 26.14 -21.00
N THR A 102 8.37 26.91 -20.18
CA THR A 102 7.97 28.25 -19.76
C THR A 102 8.98 29.32 -20.14
N LYS A 103 10.05 28.99 -20.89
CA LYS A 103 11.16 29.93 -21.16
C LYS A 103 10.73 31.14 -22.01
N SER A 104 9.72 30.96 -22.85
CA SER A 104 9.20 32.01 -23.74
C SER A 104 8.05 32.82 -23.13
N MET A 105 7.60 32.49 -21.91
CA MET A 105 6.44 33.09 -21.27
C MET A 105 6.82 34.36 -20.48
N SER A 106 5.98 35.40 -20.46
CA SER A 106 6.13 36.52 -19.52
C SER A 106 5.84 36.09 -18.08
N ASP A 107 6.22 36.90 -17.10
CA ASP A 107 6.01 36.58 -15.68
C ASP A 107 4.52 36.45 -15.33
N GLU A 108 3.66 37.31 -15.89
CA GLU A 108 2.19 37.18 -15.78
C GLU A 108 1.67 35.89 -16.40
N GLN A 109 2.24 35.47 -17.54
CA GLN A 109 1.87 34.21 -18.19
C GLN A 109 2.30 33.01 -17.35
N VAL A 110 3.49 33.05 -16.75
CA VAL A 110 3.97 32.01 -15.82
C VAL A 110 3.05 31.92 -14.61
N LYS A 111 2.69 33.06 -14.01
CA LYS A 111 1.75 33.11 -12.88
C LYS A 111 0.40 32.48 -13.24
N SER A 112 -0.20 32.92 -14.35
CA SER A 112 -1.46 32.36 -14.83
C SER A 112 -1.37 30.85 -15.06
N LYS A 113 -0.24 30.39 -15.62
CA LYS A 113 -0.01 28.97 -15.88
C LYS A 113 0.12 28.15 -14.59
N VAL A 114 0.85 28.63 -13.60
CA VAL A 114 0.97 27.95 -12.30
C VAL A 114 -0.38 27.87 -11.61
N GLU A 115 -1.19 28.93 -11.66
CA GLU A 115 -2.55 28.90 -11.09
C GLU A 115 -3.46 27.90 -11.82
N GLU A 116 -3.40 27.85 -13.16
CA GLU A 116 -4.12 26.85 -13.97
C GLU A 116 -3.72 25.42 -13.57
N LEU A 117 -2.41 25.15 -13.51
CA LEU A 117 -1.86 23.84 -13.12
C LEU A 117 -2.26 23.45 -11.69
N LEU A 118 -2.24 24.40 -10.75
CA LEU A 118 -2.69 24.17 -9.39
C LEU A 118 -4.18 23.83 -9.34
N ARG A 119 -5.03 24.57 -10.07
CA ARG A 119 -6.48 24.27 -10.14
C ARG A 119 -6.72 22.87 -10.73
N SER A 120 -6.01 22.51 -11.80
CA SER A 120 -6.10 21.17 -12.40
C SER A 120 -5.68 20.08 -11.42
N ALA A 121 -4.53 20.25 -10.76
CA ALA A 121 -4.01 19.27 -9.80
C ALA A 121 -4.93 19.08 -8.59
N LEU A 122 -5.53 20.18 -8.08
CA LEU A 122 -6.51 20.12 -7.00
C LEU A 122 -7.79 19.39 -7.42
N PHE A 123 -8.25 19.62 -8.65
CA PHE A 123 -9.42 18.93 -9.20
C PHE A 123 -9.15 17.42 -9.35
N GLU A 124 -8.02 17.04 -9.94
CA GLU A 124 -7.60 15.64 -10.08
C GLU A 124 -7.49 14.95 -8.72
N GLN A 125 -6.78 15.57 -7.77
CA GLN A 125 -6.65 15.05 -6.41
C GLN A 125 -8.02 14.84 -5.75
N LYS A 126 -8.93 15.83 -5.84
CA LYS A 126 -10.26 15.71 -5.25
C LYS A 126 -11.06 14.58 -5.89
N ARG A 127 -11.06 14.50 -7.22
CA ARG A 127 -11.76 13.43 -7.96
C ARG A 127 -11.22 12.04 -7.58
N SER A 128 -9.90 11.88 -7.51
CA SER A 128 -9.26 10.63 -7.10
C SER A 128 -9.57 10.29 -5.64
N ASP A 129 -9.59 11.27 -4.74
CA ASP A 129 -9.92 11.07 -3.33
C ASP A 129 -11.40 10.71 -3.12
N ASP A 130 -12.31 11.31 -3.90
CA ASP A 130 -13.74 10.97 -3.89
C ASP A 130 -13.94 9.51 -4.33
N MET A 131 -13.32 9.08 -5.45
CA MET A 131 -13.34 7.69 -5.91
C MET A 131 -12.78 6.71 -4.86
N ARG A 132 -11.66 7.06 -4.22
CA ARG A 132 -11.06 6.25 -3.15
C ARG A 132 -11.93 6.22 -1.88
N SER A 133 -12.71 7.27 -1.63
CA SER A 133 -13.59 7.34 -0.46
C SER A 133 -14.80 6.44 -0.59
N ASP A 134 -15.35 6.30 -1.79
CA ASP A 134 -16.40 5.33 -2.11
C ASP A 134 -15.89 3.89 -2.00
N GLU A 135 -14.59 3.68 -2.23
CA GLU A 135 -13.91 2.38 -2.08
C GLU A 135 -13.38 2.09 -0.67
N LYS A 136 -13.44 3.05 0.27
CA LYS A 136 -13.06 2.82 1.68
C LYS A 136 -14.07 1.88 2.33
N LYS A 137 -13.90 0.58 2.11
CA LYS A 137 -14.41 -0.46 2.99
C LYS A 137 -13.91 -0.12 4.40
N GLU A 138 -14.81 -0.15 5.37
CA GLU A 138 -14.44 -0.08 6.79
C GLU A 138 -13.28 -1.05 7.04
N LYS A 139 -12.31 -0.62 7.86
CA LYS A 139 -11.21 -1.51 8.24
C LYS A 139 -11.83 -2.78 8.83
N ALA A 140 -11.48 -3.92 8.25
CA ALA A 140 -12.01 -5.20 8.70
C ALA A 140 -11.78 -5.35 10.20
N THR A 141 -12.82 -5.75 10.93
CA THR A 141 -12.69 -6.03 12.36
C THR A 141 -11.79 -7.25 12.57
N PRO A 142 -11.13 -7.39 13.74
CA PRO A 142 -10.34 -8.59 14.05
C PRO A 142 -11.12 -9.89 13.81
N GLU A 143 -12.41 -9.91 14.14
CA GLU A 143 -13.30 -11.07 13.91
C GLU A 143 -13.50 -11.36 12.42
N GLN A 144 -13.68 -10.33 11.59
CA GLN A 144 -13.78 -10.50 10.13
C GLN A 144 -12.48 -11.02 9.53
N ILE A 145 -11.33 -10.57 10.05
CA ILE A 145 -10.02 -11.04 9.61
C ILE A 145 -9.86 -12.53 9.96
N ARG A 146 -10.09 -12.92 11.22
CA ARG A 146 -10.04 -14.32 11.65
C ARG A 146 -11.00 -15.19 10.84
N SER A 147 -12.25 -14.75 10.66
CA SER A 147 -13.24 -15.48 9.86
C SER A 147 -12.83 -15.64 8.39
N SER A 148 -12.17 -14.64 7.80
CA SER A 148 -11.63 -14.75 6.44
C SER A 148 -10.52 -15.81 6.36
N PHE A 149 -9.65 -15.88 7.37
CA PHE A 149 -8.62 -16.92 7.44
C PHE A 149 -9.25 -18.29 7.68
N ASP A 150 -10.23 -18.43 8.56
CA ASP A 150 -10.92 -19.71 8.80
C ASP A 150 -11.56 -20.25 7.52
N ALA A 151 -12.20 -19.38 6.73
CA ALA A 151 -12.78 -19.75 5.44
C ALA A 151 -11.71 -20.18 4.42
N GLU A 152 -10.58 -19.45 4.33
CA GLU A 152 -9.46 -19.79 3.45
C GLU A 152 -8.81 -21.11 3.85
N ILE A 153 -8.58 -21.33 5.15
CA ILE A 153 -8.01 -22.57 5.69
C ILE A 153 -8.94 -23.75 5.37
N ALA A 154 -10.24 -23.63 5.64
CA ALA A 154 -11.21 -24.68 5.34
C ALA A 154 -11.26 -25.01 3.84
N PHE A 155 -11.17 -23.98 2.99
CA PHE A 155 -11.07 -24.15 1.55
C PHE A 155 -9.81 -24.94 1.15
N LEU A 156 -8.64 -24.55 1.66
CA LEU A 156 -7.37 -25.21 1.34
C LEU A 156 -7.30 -26.64 1.86
N MET A 157 -7.79 -26.89 3.08
CA MET A 157 -7.90 -28.24 3.63
C MET A 157 -8.74 -29.14 2.71
N THR A 158 -9.85 -28.63 2.20
CA THR A 158 -10.74 -29.35 1.28
C THR A 158 -10.09 -29.55 -0.10
N PHE A 159 -9.46 -28.49 -0.64
CA PHE A 159 -8.87 -28.49 -1.98
C PHE A 159 -7.69 -29.45 -2.10
N PHE A 160 -6.77 -29.43 -1.12
CA PHE A 160 -5.58 -30.28 -1.10
C PHE A 160 -5.75 -31.58 -0.31
N LYS A 161 -6.88 -31.77 0.37
CA LYS A 161 -7.14 -32.92 1.26
C LYS A 161 -6.06 -33.08 2.33
N MET A 162 -5.68 -31.96 2.95
CA MET A 162 -4.67 -31.91 4.00
C MET A 162 -5.22 -31.27 5.27
N ASN A 163 -4.70 -31.66 6.43
CA ASN A 163 -5.00 -30.99 7.69
C ASN A 163 -3.97 -29.88 7.94
N ILE A 164 -4.46 -28.68 8.23
CA ILE A 164 -3.64 -27.52 8.58
C ILE A 164 -3.85 -27.21 10.06
N ASP A 165 -2.79 -27.35 10.85
CA ASP A 165 -2.78 -26.88 12.23
C ASP A 165 -2.15 -25.49 12.29
N VAL A 166 -2.99 -24.48 12.57
CA VAL A 166 -2.61 -23.06 12.60
C VAL A 166 -1.50 -22.74 13.60
N ARG A 167 -1.34 -23.53 14.67
CA ARG A 167 -0.30 -23.30 15.68
C ARG A 167 1.05 -23.89 15.28
N ASN A 168 1.05 -24.91 14.44
CA ASN A 168 2.24 -25.67 14.06
C ASN A 168 2.77 -25.31 12.67
N ILE A 169 1.90 -24.90 11.74
CA ILE A 169 2.33 -24.44 10.42
C ILE A 169 2.90 -23.02 10.52
N ASN A 170 4.03 -22.77 9.85
CA ASN A 170 4.55 -21.42 9.77
C ASN A 170 3.85 -20.61 8.67
N ALA A 171 3.76 -19.29 8.87
CA ALA A 171 3.04 -18.38 7.99
C ALA A 171 3.61 -18.34 6.56
N ALA A 172 4.94 -18.49 6.39
CA ALA A 172 5.56 -18.53 5.08
C ALA A 172 5.16 -19.77 4.25
N VAL A 173 5.11 -20.95 4.88
CA VAL A 173 4.67 -22.19 4.23
C VAL A 173 3.20 -22.09 3.87
N TYR A 174 2.36 -21.61 4.80
CA TYR A 174 0.95 -21.38 4.50
C TYR A 174 0.74 -20.42 3.33
N ALA A 175 1.48 -19.31 3.28
CA ALA A 175 1.42 -18.37 2.15
C ALA A 175 1.71 -19.03 0.80
N ASN A 176 2.69 -19.94 0.75
CA ASN A 176 3.02 -20.68 -0.47
C ASN A 176 1.93 -21.69 -0.85
N ILE A 177 1.26 -22.31 0.12
CA ILE A 177 0.11 -23.21 -0.14
C ILE A 177 -1.05 -22.42 -0.75
N VAL A 178 -1.35 -21.23 -0.21
CA VAL A 178 -2.37 -20.31 -0.76
C VAL A 178 -2.02 -19.94 -2.21
N HIS A 179 -0.77 -19.54 -2.45
CA HIS A 179 -0.30 -19.17 -3.79
C HIS A 179 -0.43 -20.34 -4.78
N GLN A 180 -0.03 -21.55 -4.37
CA GLN A 180 -0.14 -22.74 -5.19
C GLN A 180 -1.60 -23.05 -5.58
N ALA A 181 -2.54 -22.93 -4.63
CA ALA A 181 -3.96 -23.08 -4.93
C ALA A 181 -4.44 -22.07 -5.98
N ASP A 182 -4.08 -20.79 -5.84
CA ASP A 182 -4.48 -19.75 -6.81
C ASP A 182 -3.94 -20.02 -8.22
N VAL A 183 -2.68 -20.43 -8.31
CA VAL A 183 -2.04 -20.82 -9.58
C VAL A 183 -2.77 -22.00 -10.23
N GLU A 184 -3.07 -23.05 -9.46
CA GLU A 184 -3.79 -24.23 -9.98
C GLU A 184 -5.21 -23.92 -10.43
N ILE A 185 -5.95 -23.11 -9.66
CA ILE A 185 -7.30 -22.65 -10.01
C ILE A 185 -7.25 -21.83 -11.31
N SER A 186 -6.30 -20.91 -11.41
CA SER A 186 -6.09 -20.07 -12.59
C SER A 186 -5.74 -20.88 -13.83
N MET A 187 -4.90 -21.92 -13.70
CA MET A 187 -4.59 -22.83 -14.81
C MET A 187 -5.82 -23.63 -15.26
N LYS A 188 -6.65 -24.12 -14.34
CA LYS A 188 -7.89 -24.84 -14.67
C LYS A 188 -8.87 -23.93 -15.42
N LYS A 189 -9.05 -22.68 -14.96
CA LYS A 189 -9.90 -21.69 -15.64
C LYS A 189 -9.48 -21.41 -17.08
N LYS A 190 -8.18 -21.37 -17.39
CA LYS A 190 -7.68 -21.12 -18.75
C LYS A 190 -7.87 -22.30 -19.72
N ARG A 191 -8.10 -23.51 -19.20
CA ARG A 191 -8.30 -24.72 -19.99
C ARG A 191 -9.77 -25.02 -20.28
N THR A 192 -10.68 -24.25 -19.69
CA THR A 192 -12.14 -24.36 -19.88
C THR A 192 -12.58 -23.22 -20.79
#